data_AF-I4EDC7-F1
#
_entry.id   AF-I4EDC7-F1
#
_cell.length_a   1.000
_cell.length_b   1.000
_cell.length_c   1.000
_cell.angle_alpha   90.00
_cell.angle_beta   90.00
_cell.angle_gamma   90.00
#
_symmetry.space_group_name_H-M   'P 1'
#
loop_
_entity.id
_entity.type
_entity.pdbx_description
1 polymer ?
#
loop_
_entity_poly.entity_id
_entity_poly.type
_entity_poly.pdbx_seq_one_letter_code
_entity_poly.pdbx_strand_id
1 'polypeptide(L)'
;MAYLAWRFGDPLRFVHVEGAGWDHAWMLPPLALARSVQLSVSGELHGVSALMNGVNTLAAIWAIVMALLLWRWDQRGAAFVMAGVLGPLSVGVAGMPTLSLARYVVVLFPLFILLARWTERRWQQAVVAVLFVPVQLLLTMLFVQWYWVI
;
A
#
# COMPACT_ATOMS: atom_id res chain seq x y z
N MET A 1 3.41 -16.18 18.52
CA MET A 1 3.25 -15.83 19.95
C MET A 1 3.63 -16.97 20.88
N ALA A 2 2.99 -18.14 20.83
CA ALA A 2 3.34 -19.29 21.71
C ALA A 2 4.79 -19.77 21.56
N TYR A 3 5.29 -19.92 20.33
CA TYR A 3 6.71 -20.24 20.09
C TYR A 3 7.65 -19.18 20.68
N LEU A 4 7.30 -17.90 20.59
CA LEU A 4 8.14 -16.82 21.09
C LEU A 4 8.20 -16.83 22.63
N ALA A 5 7.05 -17.04 23.27
CA ALA A 5 6.99 -17.23 24.73
C ALA A 5 7.83 -18.45 25.17
N TRP A 6 7.67 -19.59 24.50
CA TRP A 6 8.37 -20.82 24.85
C TRP A 6 9.88 -20.74 24.61
N ARG A 7 10.31 -20.19 23.47
CA ARG A 7 11.72 -20.16 23.06
C ARG A 7 12.51 -19.00 23.67
N PHE A 8 11.85 -17.86 23.90
CA PHE A 8 12.49 -16.60 24.25
C PHE A 8 11.96 -15.95 25.54
N GLY A 9 10.95 -16.53 26.19
CA GLY A 9 10.34 -15.99 27.40
C GLY A 9 9.47 -14.76 27.18
N ASP A 10 9.31 -14.30 25.94
CA ASP A 10 8.59 -13.08 25.59
C ASP A 10 7.64 -13.35 24.41
N PRO A 11 6.31 -13.41 24.64
CA PRO A 11 5.33 -13.64 23.58
C PRO A 11 5.30 -12.51 22.55
N LEU A 12 5.65 -11.28 22.93
CA LEU A 12 5.57 -10.08 22.09
C LEU A 12 6.93 -9.65 21.53
N ARG A 13 7.94 -10.53 21.63
CA ARG A 13 9.31 -10.25 21.17
C ARG A 13 9.39 -9.70 19.75
N PHE A 14 8.50 -10.12 18.85
CA PHE A 14 8.44 -9.58 17.49
C PHE A 14 8.15 -8.07 17.48
N VAL A 15 7.14 -7.61 18.23
CA VAL A 15 6.77 -6.19 18.33
C VAL A 15 7.91 -5.37 18.93
N HIS A 16 8.61 -5.92 19.92
CA HIS A 16 9.77 -5.26 20.53
C HIS A 16 10.93 -5.09 19.54
N VAL A 17 11.22 -6.12 18.73
CA VAL A 17 12.25 -6.06 17.70
C VAL A 17 11.84 -5.15 16.55
N GLU A 18 10.57 -5.16 16.16
CA GLU A 18 10.02 -4.33 15.10
C GLU A 18 10.16 -2.82 15.43
N GLY A 19 9.86 -2.44 16.67
CA GLY A 19 10.02 -1.05 17.14
C GLY A 19 11.46 -0.63 17.41
N ALA A 20 12.31 -1.54 17.91
CA ALA A 20 13.69 -1.20 18.29
C ALA A 20 14.72 -1.37 17.16
N GLY A 21 14.44 -2.25 16.19
CA GLY A 21 15.40 -2.64 15.15
C GLY A 21 15.00 -2.26 13.73
N TRP A 22 13.70 -2.06 13.45
CA TRP A 22 13.18 -1.74 12.11
C TRP A 22 12.54 -0.36 12.03
N ASP A 23 12.72 0.45 13.08
CA ASP A 23 12.19 1.82 13.19
C ASP A 23 10.68 1.94 12.92
N HIS A 24 9.90 0.89 13.17
CA HIS A 24 8.45 1.00 13.10
C HIS A 24 7.95 1.78 14.31
N ALA A 25 7.19 2.82 14.04
CA ALA A 25 6.58 3.65 15.05
C ALA A 25 5.06 3.69 14.83
N TRP A 26 4.33 3.66 15.94
CA TRP A 26 2.92 3.98 15.92
C TRP A 26 2.73 5.40 15.40
N MET A 27 1.85 5.54 14.40
CA MET A 27 1.54 6.82 13.81
C MET A 27 0.04 6.88 13.51
N LEU A 28 -0.55 8.07 13.65
CA LEU A 28 -1.93 8.25 13.23
C LEU A 28 -1.98 8.18 11.69
N PRO A 29 -2.93 7.43 11.08
CA PRO A 29 -2.97 7.28 9.62
C PRO A 29 -2.96 8.59 8.81
N PRO A 30 -3.71 9.65 9.20
CA PRO A 30 -3.63 10.93 8.51
C PRO A 30 -2.24 11.58 8.61
N LEU A 31 -1.56 11.43 9.75
CA LEU A 31 -0.20 11.94 9.95
C LEU A 31 0.82 11.17 9.11
N ALA A 32 0.68 9.84 9.01
CA ALA A 32 1.52 9.01 8.14
C ALA A 32 1.41 9.43 6.68
N LEU A 33 0.18 9.67 6.20
CA LEU A 33 -0.06 10.20 4.86
C LEU A 33 0.53 11.60 4.67
N ALA A 34 0.25 12.53 5.58
CA ALA A 34 0.75 13.90 5.49
C ALA A 34 2.28 13.94 5.43
N ARG A 35 2.94 13.16 6.28
CA ARG A 35 4.40 13.05 6.30
C ARG A 35 4.94 12.44 5.01
N SER A 36 4.28 11.42 4.46
CA SER A 36 4.70 10.78 3.22
C SER A 36 4.51 11.71 2.00
N VAL A 37 3.46 12.53 1.99
CA VAL A 37 3.28 13.62 1.01
C VAL A 37 4.39 14.67 1.17
N GLN A 38 4.67 15.12 2.40
CA GLN A 38 5.74 16.07 2.68
C GLN A 38 7.10 15.55 2.19
N LEU A 39 7.44 14.28 2.43
CA LEU A 39 8.66 13.64 1.94
C LEU A 39 8.75 13.62 0.40
N SER A 40 7.61 13.57 -0.29
CA SER A 40 7.56 13.59 -1.75
C SER A 40 7.79 14.98 -2.34
N VAL A 41 7.45 16.04 -1.59
CA VAL A 41 7.51 17.44 -2.05
C VAL A 41 8.75 18.17 -1.54
N SER A 42 9.25 17.82 -0.35
CA SER A 42 10.43 18.42 0.27
C SER A 42 11.74 18.10 -0.46
N GLY A 43 11.76 17.03 -1.26
CA GLY A 43 12.97 16.53 -1.89
C GLY A 43 13.90 15.79 -0.91
N GLU A 44 13.45 15.44 0.29
CA GLU A 44 14.25 14.65 1.25
C GLU A 44 14.54 13.23 0.76
N LEU A 45 13.68 12.69 -0.11
CA LEU A 45 13.88 11.38 -0.75
C LEU A 45 14.38 11.56 -2.19
N HIS A 46 15.27 10.68 -2.62
CA HIS A 46 15.80 10.65 -3.99
C HIS A 46 15.77 9.24 -4.59
N GLY A 47 15.85 9.18 -5.92
CA GLY A 47 15.96 7.93 -6.68
C GLY A 47 14.80 6.97 -6.42
N VAL A 48 15.14 5.69 -6.21
CA VAL A 48 14.16 4.61 -6.01
C VAL A 48 13.30 4.83 -4.76
N SER A 49 13.87 5.35 -3.67
CA SER A 49 13.13 5.60 -2.43
C SER A 49 12.04 6.67 -2.62
N ALA A 50 12.33 7.73 -3.38
CA ALA A 50 11.34 8.74 -3.72
C ALA A 50 10.19 8.16 -4.56
N LEU A 51 10.54 7.36 -5.58
CA LEU A 51 9.55 6.69 -6.42
C LEU A 51 8.67 5.73 -5.61
N MET A 52 9.28 4.91 -4.75
CA MET A 52 8.57 3.97 -3.89
C MET A 52 7.63 4.69 -2.91
N ASN A 53 8.10 5.77 -2.27
CA ASN A 53 7.26 6.57 -1.39
C ASN A 53 6.09 7.19 -2.17
N GLY A 54 6.34 7.74 -3.35
CA GLY A 54 5.29 8.29 -4.22
C GLY A 54 4.23 7.25 -4.61
N VAL A 55 4.66 6.09 -5.11
CA VAL A 55 3.76 4.98 -5.50
C VAL A 55 2.94 4.50 -4.30
N ASN A 56 3.57 4.29 -3.15
CA ASN A 56 2.87 3.83 -1.95
C ASN A 56 1.88 4.87 -1.41
N THR A 57 2.25 6.15 -1.43
CA THR A 57 1.37 7.26 -1.02
C THR A 57 0.16 7.34 -1.93
N LEU A 58 0.37 7.30 -3.24
CA LEU A 58 -0.72 7.32 -4.22
C LEU A 58 -1.63 6.10 -4.08
N ALA A 59 -1.07 4.91 -3.86
CA ALA A 59 -1.85 3.70 -3.62
C ALA A 59 -2.73 3.82 -2.36
N ALA A 60 -2.19 4.37 -1.28
CA ALA A 60 -2.92 4.59 -0.04
C ALA A 60 -4.06 5.61 -0.21
N ILE A 61 -3.78 6.76 -0.84
CA ILE A 61 -4.80 7.78 -1.15
C ILE A 61 -5.88 7.18 -2.04
N TRP A 62 -5.48 6.48 -3.11
CA TRP A 62 -6.41 5.83 -4.03
C TRP A 62 -7.32 4.84 -3.30
N ALA A 63 -6.76 3.97 -2.46
CA ALA A 63 -7.54 2.98 -1.73
C ALA A 63 -8.54 3.62 -0.75
N ILE A 64 -8.15 4.71 -0.06
CA ILE A 64 -9.06 5.47 0.82
C ILE A 64 -10.19 6.09 0.01
N VAL A 65 -9.87 6.78 -1.09
CA VAL A 65 -10.89 7.41 -1.95
C VAL A 65 -11.84 6.36 -2.51
N MET A 66 -11.31 5.23 -2.99
CA MET A 66 -12.15 4.15 -3.51
C MET A 66 -13.01 3.51 -2.42
N ALA A 67 -12.51 3.36 -1.19
CA ALA A 67 -13.32 2.87 -0.07
C ALA A 67 -14.48 3.81 0.24
N LEU A 68 -14.24 5.13 0.25
CA LEU A 68 -15.28 6.14 0.46
C LEU A 68 -16.34 6.10 -0.66
N LEU A 69 -15.93 5.90 -1.91
CA LEU A 69 -16.85 5.75 -3.04
C LEU A 69 -17.64 4.43 -2.94
N LEU A 70 -16.97 3.34 -2.55
CA LEU A 70 -17.58 2.03 -2.35
C LEU A 70 -18.59 2.03 -1.19
N TRP A 71 -18.40 2.89 -0.19
CA TRP A 71 -19.26 2.97 1.00
C TRP A 71 -20.75 3.12 0.68
N ARG A 72 -21.08 3.79 -0.43
CA ARG A 72 -22.49 3.98 -0.86
C ARG A 72 -23.13 2.70 -1.40
N TRP A 73 -22.34 1.69 -1.78
CA TRP A 73 -22.81 0.48 -2.45
C TRP A 73 -22.52 -0.80 -1.67
N ASP A 74 -21.38 -0.88 -1.00
CA ASP A 74 -20.98 -2.02 -0.19
C ASP A 74 -20.19 -1.53 1.03
N GLN A 75 -20.91 -1.26 2.12
CA GLN A 75 -20.30 -0.80 3.37
C GLN A 75 -19.34 -1.84 3.97
N ARG A 76 -19.58 -3.14 3.75
CA ARG A 76 -18.73 -4.21 4.30
C ARG A 76 -17.43 -4.29 3.52
N GLY A 77 -17.51 -4.27 2.20
CA GLY A 77 -16.33 -4.17 1.33
C GLY A 77 -15.54 -2.90 1.60
N ALA A 78 -16.21 -1.75 1.76
CA ALA A 78 -15.56 -0.49 2.09
C ALA A 78 -14.87 -0.52 3.46
N ALA A 79 -15.51 -1.09 4.49
CA ALA A 79 -14.90 -1.27 5.80
C ALA A 79 -13.68 -2.21 5.75
N PHE A 80 -13.75 -3.30 4.98
CA PHE A 80 -12.62 -4.20 4.75
C PHE A 80 -11.45 -3.49 4.09
N VAL A 81 -11.70 -2.73 3.02
CA VAL A 81 -10.68 -1.91 2.36
C VAL A 81 -10.08 -0.90 3.35
N MET A 82 -10.93 -0.20 4.12
CA MET A 82 -10.45 0.78 5.08
C MET A 82 -9.57 0.15 6.16
N ALA A 83 -9.96 -1.00 6.72
CA ALA A 83 -9.14 -1.73 7.68
C ALA A 83 -7.80 -2.16 7.06
N GLY A 84 -7.83 -2.66 5.82
CA GLY A 84 -6.63 -3.08 5.08
C GLY A 84 -5.65 -1.96 4.76
N VAL A 85 -6.09 -0.70 4.73
CA VAL A 85 -5.23 0.48 4.49
C VAL A 85 -4.83 1.16 5.80
N LEU A 86 -5.77 1.37 6.72
CA LEU A 86 -5.53 2.06 7.98
C LEU A 86 -4.64 1.25 8.92
N GLY A 87 -4.75 -0.08 8.92
CA GLY A 87 -3.88 -0.94 9.74
C GLY A 87 -2.39 -0.71 9.43
N PRO A 88 -1.94 -0.93 8.18
CA PRO A 88 -0.56 -0.65 7.77
C PRO A 88 -0.15 0.82 7.94
N LEU A 89 -1.04 1.78 7.68
CA LEU A 89 -0.75 3.20 7.93
C LEU A 89 -0.54 3.54 9.41
N SER A 90 -1.05 2.71 10.32
CA SER A 90 -0.90 2.94 11.76
C SER A 90 0.47 2.51 12.30
N VAL A 91 1.21 1.71 11.52
CA VAL A 91 2.52 1.16 11.88
C VAL A 91 3.51 1.48 10.75
N GLY A 92 3.96 2.73 10.72
CA GLY A 92 4.85 3.24 9.68
C GLY A 92 6.33 3.15 10.08
N VAL A 93 7.22 3.08 9.09
CA VAL A 93 8.68 3.14 9.32
C VAL A 93 9.13 4.59 9.45
N ALA A 94 9.98 4.90 10.44
CA ALA A 94 10.54 6.23 10.62
C ALA A 94 11.34 6.64 9.36
N GLY A 95 10.78 7.59 8.60
CA GLY A 95 11.37 8.09 7.34
C GLY A 95 10.64 7.67 6.07
N MET A 96 9.88 6.57 6.08
CA MET A 96 8.98 6.19 4.97
C MET A 96 7.68 5.59 5.52
N PRO A 97 6.74 6.44 5.99
CA PRO A 97 5.54 5.99 6.70
C PRO A 97 4.60 5.12 5.85
N THR A 98 4.69 5.21 4.53
CA THR A 98 3.84 4.45 3.60
C THR A 98 4.54 3.20 3.04
N LEU A 99 5.69 2.82 3.57
CA LEU A 99 6.47 1.70 3.02
C LEU A 99 5.59 0.43 2.84
N SER A 100 5.65 -0.16 1.65
CA SER A 100 4.90 -1.37 1.25
C SER A 100 3.38 -1.24 1.11
N LEU A 101 2.78 -0.05 1.26
CA LEU A 101 1.32 0.12 1.13
C LEU A 101 0.76 -0.33 -0.20
N ALA A 102 1.47 -0.14 -1.31
CA ALA A 102 1.01 -0.62 -2.61
C ALA A 102 0.74 -2.13 -2.62
N ARG A 103 1.53 -2.93 -1.88
CA ARG A 103 1.34 -4.38 -1.80
C ARG A 103 0.06 -4.75 -1.04
N TYR A 104 -0.25 -4.02 0.03
CA TYR A 104 -1.48 -4.23 0.80
C TYR A 104 -2.72 -3.82 0.01
N VAL A 105 -2.63 -2.78 -0.82
CA VAL A 105 -3.76 -2.28 -1.61
C VAL A 105 -4.12 -3.22 -2.77
N VAL A 106 -3.13 -3.83 -3.43
CA VAL A 106 -3.38 -4.70 -4.60
C VAL A 106 -4.18 -5.96 -4.26
N VAL A 107 -4.19 -6.38 -2.99
CA VAL A 107 -4.99 -7.55 -2.54
C VAL A 107 -6.41 -7.19 -2.08
N LEU A 108 -6.78 -5.91 -2.11
CA LEU A 108 -8.11 -5.45 -1.67
C LEU A 108 -9.15 -5.67 -2.77
N PHE A 109 -9.58 -6.93 -2.92
CA PHE A 109 -10.55 -7.39 -3.93
C PHE A 109 -11.77 -6.47 -4.14
N PRO A 110 -12.41 -5.89 -3.10
CA PRO A 110 -13.57 -5.03 -3.30
C PRO A 110 -13.31 -3.80 -4.18
N LEU A 111 -12.07 -3.31 -4.22
CA LEU A 111 -11.68 -2.20 -5.10
C LEU A 111 -11.79 -2.57 -6.58
N PHE A 112 -11.49 -3.83 -6.93
CA PHE A 112 -11.58 -4.31 -8.30
C PHE A 112 -13.03 -4.56 -8.73
N ILE A 113 -13.93 -4.89 -7.79
CA ILE A 113 -15.37 -4.94 -8.06
C ILE A 113 -15.89 -3.56 -8.44
N LEU A 114 -15.47 -2.52 -7.70
CA LEU A 114 -15.83 -1.13 -7.99
C LEU A 114 -15.37 -0.71 -9.39
N LEU A 115 -14.11 -1.02 -9.74
CA LEU A 115 -13.55 -0.75 -11.06
C LEU A 115 -14.29 -1.51 -12.17
N ALA A 116 -14.66 -2.77 -11.94
CA ALA A 116 -15.44 -3.57 -12.90
C ALA A 116 -16.80 -2.93 -13.18
N ARG A 117 -17.48 -2.38 -12.16
CA ARG A 117 -18.75 -1.65 -12.33
C ARG A 117 -18.60 -0.36 -13.12
N TRP A 118 -17.47 0.33 -13.00
CA TRP A 118 -17.22 1.54 -13.80
C TRP A 118 -16.77 1.24 -15.24
N THR A 119 -16.39 -0.01 -15.53
CA THR A 119 -15.92 -0.47 -16.82
C THR A 119 -16.90 -1.45 -17.48
N GLU A 120 -18.21 -1.18 -17.34
CA GLU A 120 -19.27 -2.01 -17.93
C GLU A 120 -19.32 -1.92 -19.46
N ARG A 121 -18.87 -0.81 -20.07
CA ARG A 121 -18.91 -0.64 -21.52
C ARG A 121 -17.65 -1.20 -22.17
N ARG A 122 -17.82 -1.89 -23.31
CA ARG A 122 -16.71 -2.50 -24.08
C ARG A 122 -15.57 -1.53 -24.39
N TRP A 123 -15.87 -0.27 -24.72
CA TRP A 123 -14.83 0.72 -25.01
C TRP A 123 -14.04 1.11 -23.76
N GLN A 124 -14.65 1.14 -22.58
CA GLN A 124 -13.96 1.42 -21.32
C GLN A 124 -13.00 0.28 -20.98
N GLN A 125 -13.45 -0.97 -21.15
CA GLN A 125 -12.61 -2.16 -20.99
C GLN A 125 -11.43 -2.15 -21.96
N ALA A 126 -11.67 -1.79 -23.23
CA ALA A 126 -10.61 -1.67 -24.22
C ALA A 126 -9.58 -0.59 -23.84
N VAL A 127 -10.02 0.58 -23.39
CA VAL A 127 -9.13 1.66 -22.93
C VAL A 127 -8.29 1.19 -21.74
N VAL A 128 -8.90 0.55 -20.74
CA VAL A 128 -8.18 0.01 -19.57
C VAL A 128 -7.18 -1.06 -20.01
N ALA A 129 -7.57 -2.00 -20.86
CA ALA A 129 -6.68 -3.05 -21.34
C ALA A 129 -5.48 -2.46 -22.12
N VAL A 130 -5.73 -1.53 -23.05
CA VAL A 130 -4.69 -0.89 -23.86
C VAL A 130 -3.72 -0.10 -23.00
N LEU A 131 -4.18 0.51 -21.90
CA LEU A 131 -3.31 1.30 -21.03
C LEU A 131 -2.50 0.43 -20.05
N PHE A 132 -3.14 -0.56 -19.40
CA PHE A 132 -2.50 -1.30 -18.31
C PHE A 132 -1.78 -2.57 -18.75
N VAL A 133 -2.21 -3.25 -19.82
CA VAL A 133 -1.55 -4.49 -20.28
C VAL A 133 -0.11 -4.24 -20.74
N PRO A 134 0.21 -3.22 -21.57
CA PRO A 134 1.58 -2.96 -21.98
C PRO A 134 2.49 -2.61 -20.81
N VAL A 135 1.98 -1.82 -19.85
CA VAL A 135 2.72 -1.46 -18.63
C VAL A 135 3.00 -2.71 -17.79
N GLN A 136 2.01 -3.58 -17.61
CA GLN A 136 2.19 -4.85 -16.89
C GLN A 136 3.23 -5.74 -17.56
N LEU A 137 3.19 -5.86 -18.89
CA LEU A 137 4.17 -6.63 -19.66
C LEU A 137 5.59 -6.06 -19.48
N LEU A 138 5.75 -4.74 -19.61
CA LEU A 138 7.02 -4.06 -19.39
C LEU A 138 7.57 -4.32 -17.99
N LEU A 139 6.76 -4.11 -16.94
CA LEU A 139 7.18 -4.35 -15.55
C LEU A 139 7.54 -5.82 -15.31
N THR A 140 6.80 -6.74 -15.92
CA THR A 140 7.10 -8.18 -15.84
C THR A 140 8.44 -8.50 -16.51
N MET A 141 8.72 -7.91 -17.68
CA MET A 141 10.01 -8.08 -18.36
C MET A 141 11.17 -7.53 -17.52
N LEU A 142 11.03 -6.32 -16.96
CA LEU A 142 12.04 -5.73 -16.08
C LEU A 142 12.29 -6.58 -14.82
N PHE A 143 11.23 -7.17 -14.27
CA PHE A 143 11.33 -8.08 -13.12
C PHE A 143 12.10 -9.35 -13.48
N VAL A 144 11.77 -10.01 -14.60
CA VAL A 144 12.46 -11.23 -15.06
C VAL A 144 13.94 -10.96 -15.36
N GLN A 145 14.28 -9.76 -15.82
CA GLN A 145 15.65 -9.34 -16.09
C GLN A 145 16.44 -8.92 -14.84
N TRP A 146 15.87 -9.04 -13.64
CA TRP A 146 16.51 -8.64 -12.38
C TRP A 146 16.92 -7.16 -12.35
N TYR A 147 16.26 -6.30 -13.13
CA TYR A 147 16.65 -4.90 -13.32
C TYR A 147 16.76 -4.13 -11.98
N TRP A 148 15.94 -4.49 -11.00
CA TRP A 148 15.84 -3.81 -9.69
C TRP A 148 16.75 -4.40 -8.61
N VAL A 149 17.60 -5.38 -8.93
CA VAL A 149 18.47 -6.09 -7.97
C VAL A 149 19.96 -5.73 -8.16
N ILE A 150 20.25 -4.74 -9.03
CA ILE A 150 21.61 -4.27 -9.36
C ILE A 150 21.94 -3.01 -8.56
#